data_AF-A0A087U2X0-F1
#
_entry.id   AF-A0A087U2X0-F1
#
_cell.length_a   1.000
_cell.length_b   1.000
_cell.length_c   1.000
_cell.angle_alpha   90.00
_cell.angle_beta   90.00
_cell.angle_gamma   90.00
#
_symmetry.space_group_name_H-M   'P 1'
#
loop_
_entity.id
_entity.type
_entity.pdbx_description
1 polymer ?
#
loop_
_entity_poly.entity_id
_entity_poly.type
_entity_poly.pdbx_seq_one_letter_code
_entity_poly.pdbx_strand_id
1 'polypeptide(L)'
;MRSSLSSSPLSCLEDSPSKLLRADKSPSKSCYGGDSLTPAQDDLFPRNESALLLCGFCATWDTRTHVVGELYDTEKSYVESLQILANKYMKPLKSPEYSGIVETGLVDEIFFQIPEILNHHEGFLELLKQ
;
A
#
# COMPACT_ATOMS: atom_id res chain seq x y z
N MET A 1 -31.54 -50.21 17.67
CA MET A 1 -32.47 -49.32 18.40
C MET A 1 -32.06 -49.28 19.87
N ARG A 2 -32.09 -48.08 20.48
CA ARG A 2 -31.86 -47.71 21.90
C ARG A 2 -30.41 -47.46 22.35
N SER A 3 -30.10 -46.17 22.50
CA SER A 3 -29.46 -45.53 23.67
C SER A 3 -30.01 -44.09 23.70
N SER A 4 -31.11 -43.81 24.40
CA SER A 4 -31.20 -43.37 25.81
C SER A 4 -30.55 -42.01 26.09
N LEU A 5 -31.43 -41.06 26.41
CA LEU A 5 -31.23 -39.64 26.74
C LEU A 5 -30.78 -39.43 28.20
N SER A 6 -29.98 -38.38 28.46
CA SER A 6 -30.10 -37.50 29.65
C SER A 6 -29.32 -36.20 29.36
N SER A 7 -29.97 -35.10 28.99
CA SER A 7 -30.48 -34.03 29.88
C SER A 7 -29.41 -33.44 30.84
N SER A 8 -29.14 -32.15 30.57
CA SER A 8 -28.36 -31.04 31.18
C SER A 8 -28.39 -30.96 32.74
N PRO A 9 -27.74 -29.99 33.47
CA PRO A 9 -27.23 -28.66 33.08
C PRO A 9 -25.98 -28.10 33.84
N LEU A 10 -25.58 -26.87 33.49
CA LEU A 10 -24.93 -25.79 34.30
C LEU A 10 -24.07 -26.14 35.54
N SER A 11 -22.85 -25.62 35.58
CA SER A 11 -22.29 -25.00 36.81
C SER A 11 -21.14 -24.03 36.49
N CYS A 12 -21.39 -22.74 36.76
CA CYS A 12 -20.38 -21.72 37.04
C CYS A 12 -19.83 -21.89 38.47
N LEU A 13 -18.55 -21.57 38.69
CA LEU A 13 -17.90 -21.27 39.98
C LEU A 13 -16.52 -20.65 39.61
N GLU A 14 -16.21 -19.35 39.65
CA GLU A 14 -16.40 -18.27 40.64
C GLU A 14 -15.99 -18.67 42.07
N ASP A 15 -14.76 -18.32 42.48
CA ASP A 15 -14.48 -17.61 43.76
C ASP A 15 -12.96 -17.22 43.81
N SER A 16 -12.49 -16.00 43.50
CA SER A 16 -12.52 -14.71 44.25
C SER A 16 -11.28 -14.51 45.18
N PRO A 17 -11.08 -13.37 45.89
CA PRO A 17 -10.14 -12.31 45.48
C PRO A 17 -9.20 -11.80 46.62
N SER A 18 -8.22 -10.97 46.30
CA SER A 18 -7.58 -10.00 47.23
C SER A 18 -6.93 -8.88 46.42
N LYS A 19 -7.57 -7.69 46.30
CA LYS A 19 -7.21 -6.41 46.97
C LYS A 19 -5.69 -6.16 46.97
N LEU A 20 -5.09 -5.06 46.52
CA LEU A 20 -5.34 -3.60 46.61
C LEU A 20 -4.07 -3.02 45.90
N LEU A 21 -3.97 -1.94 45.12
CA LEU A 21 -4.31 -0.54 45.39
C LEU A 21 -3.94 0.27 44.12
N ARG A 22 -4.67 1.36 43.91
CA ARG A 22 -4.57 2.39 42.87
C ARG A 22 -3.40 3.36 43.11
N ALA A 23 -2.73 3.81 42.04
CA ALA A 23 -2.10 5.14 41.85
C ALA A 23 -1.35 5.12 40.49
N ASP A 24 -1.87 5.77 39.46
CA ASP A 24 -1.54 7.15 39.06
C ASP A 24 -0.20 7.28 38.30
N LYS A 25 -0.28 8.00 37.17
CA LYS A 25 0.70 8.96 36.66
C LYS A 25 1.68 8.53 35.54
N SER A 26 1.30 8.98 34.33
CA SER A 26 2.12 9.47 33.22
C SER A 26 2.95 8.47 32.36
N PRO A 27 2.77 8.50 31.03
CA PRO A 27 3.80 8.04 30.10
C PRO A 27 4.85 9.15 29.94
N SER A 28 6.08 8.89 30.37
CA SER A 28 7.24 9.68 29.95
C SER A 28 8.49 8.81 29.93
N LYS A 29 8.87 8.35 28.73
CA LYS A 29 10.22 7.91 28.34
C LYS A 29 10.31 8.23 26.85
N SER A 30 10.70 9.44 26.45
CA SER A 30 12.06 9.99 26.44
C SER A 30 13.03 9.06 25.71
N CYS A 31 13.15 9.27 24.39
CA CYS A 31 14.33 8.91 23.63
C CYS A 31 14.86 10.22 23.06
N TYR A 32 15.96 10.73 23.60
CA TYR A 32 17.07 11.44 22.93
C TYR A 32 17.99 11.95 24.04
N GLY A 33 18.98 11.14 24.38
CA GLY A 33 20.19 11.60 25.07
C GLY A 33 21.21 11.98 24.00
N GLY A 34 21.87 13.12 24.19
CA GLY A 34 22.90 13.63 23.28
C GLY A 34 23.20 15.11 23.55
N ASP A 35 23.76 15.39 24.72
CA ASP A 35 24.31 16.69 25.09
C ASP A 35 25.55 17.05 24.24
N SER A 36 25.55 18.23 23.63
CA SER A 36 26.75 19.06 23.49
C SER A 36 26.35 20.49 23.13
N LEU A 37 26.83 21.42 23.97
CA LEU A 37 26.55 22.85 23.95
C LEU A 37 27.15 23.55 22.73
N THR A 38 26.35 24.41 22.09
CA THR A 38 26.84 25.65 21.45
C THR A 38 25.84 26.79 21.70
N PRO A 39 26.27 28.00 22.10
CA PRO A 39 25.37 29.09 22.46
C PRO A 39 25.09 30.06 21.29
N ALA A 40 23.90 30.67 21.36
CA ALA A 40 23.45 31.89 20.70
C ALA A 40 23.32 31.90 19.17
N GLN A 41 22.08 31.94 18.69
CA GLN A 41 21.59 33.10 17.94
C GLN A 41 20.05 33.15 17.96
N ASP A 42 19.55 34.30 18.42
CA ASP A 42 18.18 34.78 18.29
C ASP A 42 17.65 34.57 16.86
N ASP A 43 16.48 33.94 16.73
CA ASP A 43 15.37 34.60 16.05
C ASP A 43 14.04 33.94 16.43
N LEU A 44 13.21 34.80 17.00
CA LEU A 44 11.85 34.59 17.46
C LEU A 44 10.94 34.18 16.30
N PHE A 45 10.82 32.88 16.00
CA PHE A 45 9.75 32.40 15.12
C PHE A 45 8.47 32.13 15.93
N PRO A 46 7.35 32.78 15.56
CA PRO A 46 6.13 32.79 16.34
C PRO A 46 5.47 31.41 16.34
N ARG A 47 4.87 31.12 17.49
CA ARG A 47 3.90 30.06 17.77
C ARG A 47 2.83 30.01 16.67
N ASN A 48 3.11 29.34 15.57
CA ASN A 48 2.11 28.98 14.58
C ASN A 48 1.67 27.53 14.86
N GLU A 49 0.37 27.31 15.03
CA GLU A 49 -0.23 25.98 15.14
C GLU A 49 -0.18 25.19 13.82
N SER A 50 0.83 25.43 12.99
CA SER A 50 0.98 24.82 11.67
C SER A 50 2.26 23.99 11.51
N ALA A 51 3.14 23.94 12.52
CA ALA A 51 4.25 22.98 12.54
C ALA A 51 3.84 21.56 13.02
N LEU A 52 2.65 21.40 13.59
CA LEU A 52 2.04 20.08 13.84
C LEU A 52 1.47 19.44 12.56
N LEU A 53 1.53 20.12 11.42
CA LEU A 53 1.00 19.61 10.16
C LEU A 53 1.93 18.62 9.44
N LEU A 54 3.13 18.35 9.98
CA LEU A 54 4.02 17.32 9.44
C LEU A 54 3.85 15.95 10.10
N CYS A 55 3.08 15.87 11.21
CA CYS A 55 2.69 14.60 11.84
C CYS A 55 1.18 14.30 11.65
N GLY A 56 0.51 14.94 10.69
CA GLY A 56 -0.91 14.74 10.42
C GLY A 56 -1.23 13.77 9.29
N PHE A 57 -0.31 13.59 8.33
CA PHE A 57 -0.51 12.68 7.20
C PHE A 57 0.19 11.31 7.38
N CYS A 58 1.09 11.20 8.36
CA CYS A 58 1.90 9.99 8.58
C CYS A 58 1.23 8.93 9.48
N ALA A 59 0.07 9.23 10.08
CA ALA A 59 -0.62 8.33 11.00
C ALA A 59 -1.78 7.52 10.37
N THR A 60 -2.17 7.79 9.12
CA THR A 60 -3.41 7.22 8.54
C THR A 60 -3.20 6.26 7.38
N TRP A 61 -1.97 6.12 6.88
CA TRP A 61 -1.62 5.15 5.87
C TRP A 61 -0.42 4.36 6.40
N ASP A 62 -0.72 3.27 7.11
CA ASP A 62 0.26 2.28 7.56
C ASP A 62 1.25 1.98 6.42
N THR A 63 2.53 1.79 6.72
CA THR A 63 3.55 1.52 5.69
C THR A 63 3.13 0.40 4.75
N ARG A 64 2.41 -0.63 5.26
CA ARG A 64 1.82 -1.68 4.43
C ARG A 64 0.84 -1.13 3.41
N THR A 65 -0.07 -0.25 3.81
CA THR A 65 -1.01 0.39 2.88
C THR A 65 -0.24 1.23 1.86
N HIS A 66 0.86 1.89 2.25
CA HIS A 66 1.64 2.78 1.34
C HIS A 66 2.25 1.98 0.20
N VAL A 67 2.94 0.90 0.57
CA VAL A 67 3.55 -0.03 -0.38
C VAL A 67 2.50 -0.61 -1.33
N VAL A 68 1.31 -0.98 -0.83
CA VAL A 68 0.23 -1.51 -1.68
C VAL A 68 -0.28 -0.45 -2.67
N GLY A 69 -0.42 0.81 -2.23
CA GLY A 69 -0.78 1.91 -3.12
C GLY A 69 0.26 2.13 -4.23
N GLU A 70 1.55 2.13 -3.88
CA GLU A 70 2.63 2.26 -4.85
C GLU A 70 2.68 1.09 -5.84
N LEU A 71 2.43 -0.13 -5.38
CA LEU A 71 2.34 -1.30 -6.26
C LEU A 71 1.21 -1.15 -7.28
N TYR A 72 0.04 -0.65 -6.85
CA TYR A 72 -1.07 -0.38 -7.78
C TYR A 72 -0.72 0.71 -8.79
N ASP A 73 -0.14 1.82 -8.34
CA ASP A 73 0.20 2.95 -9.21
C ASP A 73 1.28 2.58 -10.24
N THR A 74 2.29 1.83 -9.81
CA THR A 74 3.35 1.32 -10.70
C THR A 74 2.81 0.33 -11.72
N GLU A 75 1.95 -0.60 -11.29
CA GLU A 75 1.29 -1.56 -12.19
C GLU A 75 0.40 -0.85 -13.21
N LYS A 76 -0.41 0.13 -12.77
CA LYS A 76 -1.26 0.92 -13.65
C LYS A 76 -0.42 1.63 -14.73
N SER A 77 0.68 2.28 -14.33
CA SER A 77 1.56 2.96 -15.28
C SER A 77 2.26 1.99 -16.24
N TYR A 78 2.57 0.78 -15.77
CA TYR A 78 3.12 -0.28 -16.61
C TYR A 78 2.11 -0.73 -17.68
N VAL A 79 0.85 -0.99 -17.30
CA VAL A 79 -0.24 -1.31 -18.23
C VAL A 79 -0.46 -0.20 -19.25
N GLU A 80 -0.50 1.06 -18.82
CA GLU A 80 -0.65 2.21 -19.73
C GLU A 80 0.48 2.26 -20.77
N SER A 81 1.71 1.95 -20.36
CA SER A 81 2.88 1.89 -21.25
C SER A 81 2.76 0.75 -22.27
N LEU A 82 2.32 -0.44 -21.84
CA LEU A 82 2.06 -1.57 -22.74
C LEU A 82 0.94 -1.26 -23.75
N GLN A 83 -0.12 -0.57 -23.31
CA GLN A 83 -1.20 -0.11 -24.19
C GLN A 83 -0.70 0.89 -25.23
N ILE A 84 0.23 1.78 -24.87
CA ILE A 84 0.87 2.67 -25.83
C ILE A 84 1.65 1.86 -26.87
N LEU A 85 2.47 0.89 -26.46
CA LEU A 85 3.22 0.03 -27.37
C LEU A 85 2.28 -0.70 -28.36
N ALA A 86 1.20 -1.29 -27.87
CA ALA A 86 0.25 -2.01 -28.72
C ALA A 86 -0.57 -1.08 -29.63
N ASN A 87 -1.15 -0.01 -29.08
CA ASN A 87 -2.16 0.79 -29.77
C ASN A 87 -1.60 1.95 -30.58
N LYS A 88 -0.48 2.53 -30.14
CA LYS A 88 0.12 3.72 -30.78
C LYS A 88 1.31 3.37 -31.66
N TYR A 89 1.94 2.22 -31.46
CA TYR A 89 3.08 1.78 -32.28
C TYR A 89 2.75 0.54 -33.11
N MET A 90 2.49 -0.61 -32.47
CA MET A 90 2.32 -1.88 -33.19
C MET A 90 1.17 -1.83 -34.22
N LYS A 91 -0.03 -1.37 -33.82
CA LYS A 91 -1.20 -1.30 -34.72
C LYS A 91 -0.96 -0.33 -35.89
N PRO A 92 -0.51 0.92 -35.70
CA PRO A 92 -0.20 1.82 -36.81
C PRO A 92 0.91 1.29 -37.72
N LEU A 93 1.98 0.69 -37.18
CA LEU A 93 3.08 0.15 -38.00
C LEU A 93 2.64 -1.02 -38.89
N LYS A 94 1.57 -1.74 -38.52
CA LYS A 94 0.94 -2.77 -39.36
C LYS A 94 -0.08 -2.21 -40.36
N SER A 95 -0.45 -0.93 -40.25
CA SER A 95 -1.40 -0.31 -41.17
C SER A 95 -0.79 -0.22 -42.57
N PRO A 96 -1.59 -0.45 -43.65
CA PRO A 96 -1.12 -0.31 -45.02
C PRO A 96 -0.53 1.07 -45.32
N GLU A 97 -0.96 2.11 -44.59
CA GLU A 97 -0.44 3.48 -44.68
C GLU A 97 1.07 3.57 -44.38
N TYR A 98 1.61 2.65 -43.58
CA TYR A 98 3.03 2.62 -43.17
C TYR A 98 3.80 1.41 -43.73
N SER A 99 3.17 0.61 -44.60
CA SER A 99 3.73 -0.64 -45.15
C SER A 99 5.04 -0.48 -45.94
N GLY A 100 5.39 0.74 -46.35
CA GLY A 100 6.66 1.06 -47.03
C GLY A 100 7.81 1.45 -46.11
N ILE A 101 7.59 1.60 -44.79
CA ILE A 101 8.63 2.03 -43.83
C ILE A 101 9.25 0.83 -43.13
N VAL A 102 8.42 -0.12 -42.70
CA VAL A 102 8.86 -1.31 -41.95
C VAL A 102 8.10 -2.53 -42.47
N GLU A 103 8.82 -3.63 -42.68
CA GLU A 103 8.22 -4.91 -43.06
C GLU A 103 7.33 -5.42 -41.92
N THR A 104 6.14 -5.93 -42.27
CA THR A 104 5.17 -6.42 -41.28
C THR A 104 5.72 -7.55 -40.41
N GLY A 105 6.55 -8.44 -40.98
CA GLY A 105 7.21 -9.52 -40.24
C GLY A 105 8.18 -9.01 -39.17
N LEU A 106 8.94 -7.95 -39.47
CA LEU A 106 9.83 -7.34 -38.48
C LEU A 106 9.04 -6.69 -37.32
N VAL A 107 7.88 -6.08 -37.62
CA VAL A 107 6.98 -5.56 -36.58
C VAL A 107 6.49 -6.70 -35.68
N ASP A 108 6.14 -7.86 -36.25
CA ASP A 108 5.75 -9.03 -35.47
C ASP A 108 6.87 -9.54 -34.55
N GLU A 109 8.12 -9.52 -35.02
CA GLU A 109 9.29 -9.91 -34.22
C GLU A 109 9.54 -8.92 -33.07
N ILE A 110 9.50 -7.62 -33.35
CA ILE A 110 9.76 -6.56 -32.34
C ILE A 110 8.70 -6.57 -31.24
N PHE A 111 7.43 -6.73 -31.60
CA PHE A 111 6.30 -6.70 -30.66
C PHE A 111 5.87 -8.10 -30.18
N PHE A 112 6.70 -9.12 -30.40
CA PHE A 112 6.40 -10.48 -29.96
C PHE A 112 6.12 -10.51 -28.45
N GLN A 113 5.05 -11.20 -28.07
CA GLN A 113 4.50 -11.31 -26.70
C GLN A 113 3.93 -10.04 -26.06
N ILE A 114 4.20 -8.83 -26.55
CA ILE A 114 3.64 -7.60 -25.97
C ILE A 114 2.10 -7.67 -25.79
N PRO A 115 1.31 -8.18 -26.75
CA PRO A 115 -0.14 -8.32 -26.58
C PRO A 115 -0.52 -9.31 -25.47
N GLU A 116 0.24 -10.39 -25.31
CA GLU A 116 0.00 -11.41 -24.28
C GLU A 116 0.36 -10.89 -22.89
N ILE A 117 1.51 -10.22 -22.76
CA ILE A 117 1.93 -9.56 -21.51
C ILE A 117 0.89 -8.52 -21.10
N LEU A 118 0.45 -7.67 -22.03
CA LEU A 118 -0.61 -6.68 -21.79
C LEU A 118 -1.86 -7.33 -21.22
N ASN A 119 -2.34 -8.42 -21.80
CA ASN A 119 -3.55 -9.11 -21.34
C ASN A 119 -3.40 -9.66 -19.90
N HIS A 120 -2.24 -10.21 -19.54
CA HIS A 120 -1.99 -10.70 -18.18
C HIS A 120 -1.96 -9.56 -17.16
N HIS A 121 -1.31 -8.44 -17.51
CA HIS A 121 -1.19 -7.28 -16.63
C HIS A 121 -2.49 -6.49 -16.49
N GLU A 122 -3.31 -6.40 -17.54
CA GLU A 122 -4.67 -5.88 -17.43
C GLU A 122 -5.51 -6.72 -16.44
N GLY A 123 -5.41 -8.06 -16.51
CA GLY A 123 -6.06 -8.95 -15.55
C GLY A 123 -5.53 -8.77 -14.12
N PHE A 124 -4.22 -8.65 -13.94
CA PHE A 124 -3.61 -8.43 -12.63
C PHE A 124 -3.99 -7.08 -12.02
N LEU A 125 -4.05 -6.02 -12.83
CA LEU A 125 -4.49 -4.70 -12.40
C LEU A 125 -5.93 -4.73 -11.88
N GLU A 126 -6.83 -5.51 -12.50
CA GLU A 126 -8.20 -5.69 -11.97
C GLU A 126 -8.24 -6.45 -10.64
N LEU A 127 -7.29 -7.37 -10.39
CA LEU A 127 -7.17 -8.03 -9.10
C LEU A 127 -6.69 -7.07 -8.00
N LEU A 128 -5.81 -6.11 -8.33
CA LEU A 128 -5.31 -5.11 -7.36
C LEU A 128 -6.34 -4.03 -6.99
N LYS A 129 -7.41 -3.86 -7.78
CA LYS A 129 -8.51 -2.93 -7.46
C LYS A 129 -9.48 -3.45 -6.40
N GLN A 130 -9.42 -4.75 -6.09
CA GLN A 130 -10.30 -5.44 -5.14
C GLN A 130 -9.72 -5.41 -3.72
#